data_AF-A0A415PN25-F1
#
_entry.id   AF-A0A415PN25-F1
#
_cell.length_a   1.000
_cell.length_b   1.000
_cell.length_c   1.000
_cell.angle_alpha   90.00
_cell.angle_beta   90.00
_cell.angle_gamma   90.00
#
_symmetry.space_group_name_H-M   'P 1'
#
loop_
_entity.id
_entity.type
_entity.pdbx_description
1 polymer ?
#
loop_
_entity_poly.entity_id
_entity_poly.type
_entity_poly.pdbx_seq_one_letter_code
_entity_poly.pdbx_strand_id
1 'polypeptide(L)'
;MSNQESVINPGLIEAIHIMRAQHDEQTVNHMLNEAVRAKYLAPVIFKKNAQGDEEMQLSLMKSKDGKKFLMAFTDWSQVHRWKKGGDIKTAVLSFDDYAKLIVDEKSGIDGFIINPFGENLPFFKEIVADLIKQKQAFDAEASEPQGIEIDDAKDVSQELLTALTQYMEKEAGIRAAYLREMKRGNRQSYLIVVDFEGERETIFKQIADCAAPHLHDLYLDMIPMDSVGEGILDDAQPFYCVKGYQKPIIKNPSAAIIEDIFDLKDGKGCVLACYVIQEGFAVGDEVDVITAQGRPAFKVTIQAIEVQDMRVQNVQAGGNGMRCGILIEGHKANEFYAGLRLLKANH
;
A
#
# COMPACT_ATOMS: atom_id res chain seq x y z
N MET A 1 -18.99 -12.64 15.90
CA MET A 1 -19.74 -12.31 14.68
C MET A 1 -19.12 -11.04 14.15
N SER A 2 -18.30 -11.12 13.10
CA SER A 2 -17.40 -10.04 12.67
C SER A 2 -17.81 -9.53 11.30
N ASN A 3 -18.15 -8.25 11.21
CA ASN A 3 -18.03 -7.30 10.10
C ASN A 3 -18.40 -7.68 8.64
N GLN A 4 -19.13 -8.78 8.37
CA GLN A 4 -19.47 -9.15 6.99
C GLN A 4 -20.50 -8.23 6.31
N GLU A 5 -21.19 -7.36 7.04
CA GLU A 5 -22.30 -6.53 6.51
C GLU A 5 -21.85 -5.38 5.57
N SER A 6 -20.56 -5.02 5.51
CA SER A 6 -20.12 -3.77 4.86
C SER A 6 -19.40 -3.91 3.51
N VAL A 7 -19.37 -5.09 2.88
CA VAL A 7 -18.70 -5.23 1.56
C VAL A 7 -19.58 -4.63 0.46
N ILE A 8 -19.09 -3.57 -0.18
CA ILE A 8 -19.72 -2.87 -1.30
C ILE A 8 -18.61 -2.37 -2.22
N ASN A 9 -18.74 -2.53 -3.54
CA ASN A 9 -17.72 -2.10 -4.53
C ASN A 9 -18.34 -1.18 -5.61
N PRO A 10 -18.78 0.05 -5.27
CA PRO A 10 -19.43 0.94 -6.22
C PRO A 10 -18.53 1.34 -7.39
N GLY A 11 -17.25 1.64 -7.14
CA GLY A 11 -16.27 1.99 -8.19
C GLY A 11 -16.08 0.88 -9.22
N LEU A 12 -15.96 -0.37 -8.76
CA LEU A 12 -15.89 -1.52 -9.66
C LEU A 12 -17.16 -1.69 -10.50
N ILE A 13 -18.36 -1.52 -9.91
CA ILE A 13 -19.62 -1.62 -10.67
C ILE A 13 -19.70 -0.53 -11.73
N GLU A 14 -19.32 0.70 -11.40
CA GLU A 14 -19.25 1.80 -12.34
C GLU A 14 -18.25 1.52 -13.47
N ALA A 15 -17.03 1.10 -13.13
CA ALA A 15 -16.00 0.76 -14.10
C ALA A 15 -16.44 -0.36 -15.06
N ILE A 16 -17.16 -1.38 -14.57
CA ILE A 16 -17.76 -2.43 -15.41
C ILE A 16 -18.77 -1.83 -16.40
N HIS A 17 -19.61 -0.89 -15.95
CA HIS A 17 -20.59 -0.24 -16.82
C HIS A 17 -19.94 0.66 -17.87
N ILE A 18 -18.92 1.45 -17.48
CA ILE A 18 -18.18 2.33 -18.39
C ILE A 18 -17.44 1.50 -19.46
N MET A 19 -16.71 0.46 -19.04
CA MET A 19 -16.03 -0.46 -19.97
C MET A 19 -17.00 -1.07 -20.98
N ARG A 20 -18.20 -1.46 -20.55
CA ARG A 20 -19.25 -1.99 -21.45
C ARG A 20 -19.90 -0.94 -22.34
N ALA A 21 -19.77 0.34 -22.04
CA ALA A 21 -20.29 1.39 -22.90
C ALA A 21 -19.26 1.78 -23.97
N GLN A 22 -18.00 1.91 -23.59
CA GLN A 22 -16.95 2.53 -24.41
C GLN A 22 -16.07 1.50 -25.15
N HIS A 23 -15.81 0.34 -24.54
CA HIS A 23 -15.03 -0.77 -25.10
C HIS A 23 -13.63 -0.38 -25.65
N ASP A 24 -12.95 0.53 -24.97
CA ASP A 24 -11.56 0.90 -25.28
C ASP A 24 -10.56 0.36 -24.25
N GLU A 25 -9.28 0.49 -24.54
CA GLU A 25 -8.19 -0.03 -23.72
C GLU A 25 -8.14 0.63 -22.33
N GLN A 26 -8.38 1.94 -22.25
CA GLN A 26 -8.33 2.68 -20.98
C GLN A 26 -9.43 2.23 -20.03
N THR A 27 -10.66 2.09 -20.53
CA THR A 27 -11.79 1.65 -19.72
C THR A 27 -11.68 0.19 -19.30
N VAL A 28 -11.06 -0.67 -20.12
CA VAL A 28 -10.71 -2.04 -19.72
C VAL A 28 -9.68 -2.03 -18.60
N ASN A 29 -8.59 -1.26 -18.74
CA ASN A 29 -7.54 -1.19 -17.72
C ASN A 29 -8.07 -0.63 -16.40
N HIS A 30 -8.90 0.42 -16.44
CA HIS A 30 -9.55 0.97 -15.25
C HIS A 30 -10.41 -0.10 -14.53
N MET A 31 -11.24 -0.85 -15.27
CA MET A 31 -12.04 -1.93 -14.69
C MET A 31 -11.17 -3.04 -14.07
N LEU A 32 -10.08 -3.44 -14.74
CA LEU A 32 -9.17 -4.46 -14.22
C LEU A 32 -8.50 -3.99 -12.92
N ASN A 33 -8.08 -2.73 -12.85
CA ASN A 33 -7.48 -2.12 -11.65
C ASN A 33 -8.45 -2.10 -10.47
N GLU A 34 -9.71 -1.70 -10.71
CA GLU A 34 -10.76 -1.75 -9.69
C GLU A 34 -11.02 -3.20 -9.23
N ALA A 35 -11.02 -4.16 -10.15
CA ALA A 35 -11.24 -5.58 -9.83
C ALA A 35 -10.12 -6.18 -8.97
N VAL A 36 -8.86 -5.76 -9.18
CA VAL A 36 -7.70 -6.21 -8.39
C VAL A 36 -7.74 -5.64 -6.97
N ARG A 37 -8.25 -4.41 -6.79
CA ARG A 37 -8.33 -3.73 -5.48
C ARG A 37 -9.52 -4.16 -4.64
N ALA A 38 -10.59 -4.63 -5.29
CA ALA A 38 -11.85 -4.96 -4.65
C ALA A 38 -11.76 -6.09 -3.61
N LYS A 39 -12.75 -6.10 -2.70
CA LYS A 39 -13.04 -7.18 -1.77
C LYS A 39 -14.38 -7.80 -2.13
N TYR A 40 -14.45 -9.12 -2.11
CA TYR A 40 -15.63 -9.85 -2.57
C TYR A 40 -16.21 -10.71 -1.46
N LEU A 41 -17.53 -10.85 -1.46
CA LEU A 41 -18.24 -11.87 -0.71
C LEU A 41 -18.18 -13.18 -1.50
N ALA A 42 -17.40 -14.12 -1.01
CA ALA A 42 -17.24 -15.44 -1.58
C ALA A 42 -18.16 -16.43 -0.86
N PRO A 43 -19.15 -17.03 -1.53
CA PRO A 43 -20.06 -17.98 -0.90
C PRO A 43 -19.34 -19.25 -0.45
N VAL A 44 -19.58 -19.68 0.79
CA VAL A 44 -18.98 -20.88 1.38
C VAL A 44 -20.02 -21.93 1.74
N ILE A 45 -19.61 -23.20 1.67
CA ILE A 45 -20.35 -24.35 2.19
C ILE A 45 -19.45 -25.11 3.16
N PHE A 46 -20.02 -25.59 4.26
CA PHE A 46 -19.32 -26.43 5.22
C PHE A 46 -19.65 -27.88 4.91
N LYS A 47 -18.62 -28.71 4.71
CA LYS A 47 -18.78 -30.16 4.49
C LYS A 47 -17.94 -30.91 5.51
N LYS A 48 -18.44 -32.06 5.97
CA LYS A 48 -17.65 -32.94 6.81
C LYS A 48 -16.58 -33.64 5.96
N ASN A 49 -15.34 -33.58 6.41
CA ASN A 49 -14.23 -34.32 5.81
C ASN A 49 -14.27 -35.81 6.23
N ALA A 50 -13.32 -36.61 5.75
CA ALA A 50 -13.24 -38.04 6.05
C ALA A 50 -12.99 -38.35 7.55
N GLN A 51 -12.47 -37.39 8.32
CA GLN A 51 -12.31 -37.50 9.77
C GLN A 51 -13.54 -37.02 10.57
N GLY A 52 -14.56 -36.47 9.90
CA GLY A 52 -15.78 -35.98 10.52
C GLY A 52 -15.76 -34.50 10.91
N ASP A 53 -14.65 -33.79 10.66
CA ASP A 53 -14.50 -32.36 10.94
C ASP A 53 -15.17 -31.52 9.85
N GLU A 54 -15.75 -30.38 10.22
CA GLU A 54 -16.32 -29.44 9.25
C GLU A 54 -15.23 -28.65 8.54
N GLU A 55 -15.13 -28.83 7.23
CA GLU A 55 -14.24 -28.12 6.33
C GLU A 55 -15.01 -27.10 5.50
N MET A 56 -14.49 -25.87 5.47
CA MET A 56 -15.04 -24.78 4.67
C MET A 56 -14.57 -24.93 3.21
N GLN A 57 -15.53 -24.97 2.27
CA GLN A 57 -15.28 -24.98 0.84
C GLN A 57 -15.95 -23.80 0.16
N LEU A 58 -15.26 -23.17 -0.78
CA LEU A 58 -15.85 -22.12 -1.62
C LEU A 58 -16.83 -22.72 -2.63
N SER A 59 -17.92 -22.03 -2.87
CA SER A 59 -18.90 -22.46 -3.87
C SER A 59 -18.42 -22.08 -5.27
N LEU A 60 -18.58 -23.03 -6.19
CA LEU A 60 -18.20 -22.91 -7.58
C LEU A 60 -19.45 -22.93 -8.48
N MET A 61 -19.38 -22.23 -9.60
CA MET A 61 -20.30 -22.36 -10.73
C MET A 61 -19.62 -23.14 -11.85
N LYS A 62 -20.39 -23.95 -12.57
CA LYS A 62 -19.94 -24.56 -13.82
C LYS A 62 -20.60 -23.88 -15.00
N SER A 63 -19.81 -23.45 -15.97
CA SER A 63 -20.31 -22.97 -17.26
C SER A 63 -20.79 -24.15 -18.13
N LYS A 64 -21.46 -23.84 -19.25
CA LYS A 64 -22.00 -24.87 -20.17
C LYS A 64 -20.91 -25.73 -20.81
N ASP A 65 -19.74 -25.16 -21.04
CA ASP A 65 -18.52 -25.83 -21.54
C ASP A 65 -17.74 -26.56 -20.45
N GLY A 66 -18.26 -26.61 -19.21
CA GLY A 66 -17.71 -27.41 -18.12
C GLY A 66 -16.63 -26.72 -17.29
N LYS A 67 -16.26 -25.47 -17.63
CA LYS A 67 -15.31 -24.66 -16.86
C LYS A 67 -15.87 -24.32 -15.49
N LYS A 68 -15.01 -24.30 -14.47
CA LYS A 68 -15.37 -24.06 -13.08
C LYS A 68 -14.91 -22.67 -12.64
N PHE A 69 -15.84 -21.86 -12.16
CA PHE A 69 -15.57 -20.51 -11.67
C PHE A 69 -15.89 -20.42 -10.19
N LEU A 70 -14.97 -19.86 -9.40
CA LEU A 70 -15.29 -19.39 -8.05
C LEU A 70 -16.22 -18.18 -8.16
N MET A 71 -17.25 -18.10 -7.32
CA MET A 71 -18.16 -16.94 -7.34
C MET A 71 -17.61 -15.81 -6.46
N ALA A 72 -17.71 -14.59 -6.95
CA ALA A 72 -17.30 -13.37 -6.26
C ALA A 72 -18.45 -12.36 -6.33
N PHE A 73 -19.01 -12.00 -5.17
CA PHE A 73 -20.10 -11.02 -5.11
C PHE A 73 -19.57 -9.66 -4.62
N THR A 74 -19.96 -8.59 -5.30
CA THR A 74 -19.54 -7.23 -4.94
C THR A 74 -20.24 -6.67 -3.72
N ASP A 75 -21.39 -7.25 -3.36
CA ASP A 75 -22.22 -6.85 -2.24
C ASP A 75 -23.27 -7.92 -1.91
N TRP A 76 -23.97 -7.76 -0.79
CA TRP A 76 -25.01 -8.69 -0.35
C TRP A 76 -26.21 -8.75 -1.29
N SER A 77 -26.58 -7.67 -1.99
CA SER A 77 -27.71 -7.72 -2.92
C SER A 77 -27.44 -8.75 -4.03
N GLN A 78 -26.20 -8.82 -4.52
CA GLN A 78 -25.77 -9.79 -5.52
C GLN A 78 -25.74 -11.22 -4.96
N VAL A 79 -25.37 -11.41 -3.69
CA VAL A 79 -25.49 -12.70 -2.99
C VAL A 79 -26.94 -13.19 -2.98
N HIS A 80 -27.89 -12.32 -2.62
CA HIS A 80 -29.31 -12.68 -2.52
C HIS A 80 -29.93 -13.02 -3.90
N ARG A 81 -29.38 -12.48 -5.00
CA ARG A 81 -29.80 -12.84 -6.38
C ARG A 81 -29.50 -14.28 -6.75
N TRP A 82 -28.54 -14.93 -6.06
CA TRP A 82 -28.22 -16.34 -6.30
C TRP A 82 -29.34 -17.31 -5.91
N LYS A 83 -30.35 -16.87 -5.12
CA LYS A 83 -31.59 -17.63 -4.80
C LYS A 83 -31.39 -19.12 -4.43
N LYS A 84 -30.26 -19.47 -3.80
CA LYS A 84 -29.91 -20.86 -3.47
C LYS A 84 -30.77 -21.47 -2.35
N GLY A 85 -31.58 -20.66 -1.66
CA GLY A 85 -32.38 -21.07 -0.50
C GLY A 85 -31.54 -21.27 0.76
N GLY A 86 -32.13 -21.02 1.93
CA GLY A 86 -31.45 -21.09 3.23
C GLY A 86 -30.47 -19.94 3.50
N ASP A 87 -29.84 -19.99 4.67
CA ASP A 87 -28.85 -18.98 5.09
C ASP A 87 -27.54 -19.15 4.31
N ILE A 88 -27.24 -18.18 3.45
CA ILE A 88 -26.00 -18.17 2.67
C ILE A 88 -24.88 -17.63 3.56
N LYS A 89 -23.86 -18.45 3.80
CA LYS A 89 -22.62 -18.02 4.46
C LYS A 89 -21.61 -17.55 3.41
N THR A 90 -20.86 -16.50 3.72
CA THR A 90 -19.82 -15.94 2.87
C THR A 90 -18.51 -15.81 3.63
N ALA A 91 -17.40 -15.69 2.89
CA ALA A 91 -16.11 -15.21 3.37
C ALA A 91 -15.73 -13.95 2.59
N VAL A 92 -14.96 -13.04 3.20
CA VAL A 92 -14.44 -11.86 2.48
C VAL A 92 -13.09 -12.21 1.89
N LEU A 93 -12.98 -12.21 0.56
CA LEU A 93 -11.76 -12.55 -0.18
C LEU A 93 -11.28 -11.37 -1.02
N SER A 94 -9.97 -11.20 -1.13
CA SER A 94 -9.34 -10.29 -2.10
C SER A 94 -9.09 -10.97 -3.44
N PHE A 95 -8.70 -10.21 -4.45
CA PHE A 95 -8.14 -10.75 -5.70
C PHE A 95 -7.01 -11.75 -5.44
N ASP A 96 -6.07 -11.44 -4.53
CA ASP A 96 -4.93 -12.32 -4.22
C ASP A 96 -5.38 -13.67 -3.64
N ASP A 97 -6.47 -13.69 -2.87
CA ASP A 97 -7.01 -14.93 -2.31
C ASP A 97 -7.60 -15.82 -3.41
N TYR A 98 -8.36 -15.24 -4.36
CA TYR A 98 -8.83 -15.97 -5.54
C TYR A 98 -7.68 -16.43 -6.42
N ALA A 99 -6.72 -15.55 -6.68
CA ALA A 99 -5.53 -15.80 -7.49
C ALA A 99 -4.81 -17.07 -7.00
N LYS A 100 -4.50 -17.15 -5.70
CA LYS A 100 -3.84 -18.32 -5.09
C LYS A 100 -4.57 -19.63 -5.37
N LEU A 101 -5.90 -19.62 -5.32
CA LEU A 101 -6.73 -20.81 -5.55
C LEU A 101 -6.79 -21.20 -7.04
N ILE A 102 -6.79 -20.22 -7.94
CA ILE A 102 -6.93 -20.42 -9.39
C ILE A 102 -5.59 -20.88 -10.01
N VAL A 103 -4.48 -20.30 -9.56
CA VAL A 103 -3.15 -20.63 -10.10
C VAL A 103 -2.65 -22.00 -9.67
N ASP A 104 -3.14 -22.55 -8.55
CA ASP A 104 -2.87 -23.93 -8.16
C ASP A 104 -3.34 -24.90 -9.26
N GLU A 105 -2.40 -25.56 -9.93
CA GLU A 105 -2.67 -26.51 -11.01
C GLU A 105 -3.53 -27.70 -10.56
N LYS A 106 -3.50 -28.04 -9.27
CA LYS A 106 -4.30 -29.14 -8.70
C LYS A 106 -5.75 -28.76 -8.43
N SER A 107 -6.09 -27.47 -8.45
CA SER A 107 -7.44 -26.99 -8.15
C SER A 107 -8.47 -27.36 -9.22
N GLY A 108 -8.06 -27.44 -10.49
CA GLY A 108 -8.96 -27.61 -11.63
C GLY A 108 -10.04 -26.53 -11.71
N ILE A 109 -9.70 -25.31 -11.28
CA ILE A 109 -10.52 -24.08 -11.34
C ILE A 109 -10.05 -23.25 -12.54
N ASP A 110 -10.99 -22.78 -13.35
CA ASP A 110 -10.75 -22.07 -14.61
C ASP A 110 -10.82 -20.54 -14.47
N GLY A 111 -11.20 -20.04 -13.29
CA GLY A 111 -11.27 -18.61 -13.00
C GLY A 111 -12.17 -18.27 -11.81
N PHE A 112 -12.49 -16.98 -11.68
CA PHE A 112 -13.59 -16.52 -10.84
C PHE A 112 -14.59 -15.70 -11.66
N ILE A 113 -15.80 -15.53 -11.15
CA ILE A 113 -16.86 -14.77 -11.83
C ILE A 113 -17.47 -13.75 -10.88
N ILE A 114 -17.44 -12.49 -11.31
CA ILE A 114 -18.04 -11.37 -10.59
C ILE A 114 -19.53 -11.34 -10.88
N ASN A 115 -20.33 -11.34 -9.82
CA ASN A 115 -21.79 -11.23 -9.83
C ASN A 115 -22.45 -12.09 -10.92
N PRO A 116 -22.36 -13.44 -10.83
CA PRO A 116 -22.82 -14.35 -11.88
C PRO A 116 -24.31 -14.21 -12.27
N PHE A 117 -25.13 -13.62 -11.40
CA PHE A 117 -26.57 -13.37 -11.64
C PHE A 117 -26.89 -11.88 -11.83
N GLY A 118 -25.87 -11.05 -11.93
CA GLY A 118 -25.93 -9.61 -12.18
C GLY A 118 -25.03 -9.27 -13.35
N GLU A 119 -23.91 -8.60 -13.07
CA GLU A 119 -22.97 -8.13 -14.08
C GLU A 119 -22.40 -9.30 -14.88
N ASN A 120 -22.22 -10.48 -14.28
CA ASN A 120 -21.80 -11.71 -14.94
C ASN A 120 -20.49 -11.52 -15.73
N LEU A 121 -19.42 -11.18 -15.01
CA LEU A 121 -18.11 -10.88 -15.58
C LEU A 121 -17.08 -11.95 -15.18
N PRO A 122 -16.72 -12.89 -16.07
CA PRO A 122 -15.73 -13.92 -15.78
C PRO A 122 -14.30 -13.39 -15.91
N PHE A 123 -13.46 -13.74 -14.94
CA PHE A 123 -12.01 -13.58 -14.95
C PHE A 123 -11.38 -14.97 -15.11
N PHE A 124 -10.99 -15.29 -16.34
CA PHE A 124 -10.38 -16.57 -16.66
C PHE A 124 -8.96 -16.68 -16.09
N LYS A 125 -8.50 -17.90 -15.86
CA LYS A 125 -7.18 -18.21 -15.29
C LYS A 125 -6.03 -17.49 -16.01
N GLU A 126 -6.10 -17.34 -17.32
CA GLU A 126 -5.09 -16.64 -18.12
C GLU A 126 -5.02 -15.16 -17.74
N ILE A 127 -6.17 -14.48 -17.68
CA ILE A 127 -6.27 -13.07 -17.28
C ILE A 127 -5.79 -12.90 -15.85
N VAL A 128 -6.21 -13.79 -14.95
CA VAL A 128 -5.77 -13.77 -13.54
C VAL A 128 -4.24 -13.91 -13.45
N ALA A 129 -3.65 -14.82 -14.23
CA ALA A 129 -2.19 -15.00 -14.26
C ALA A 129 -1.46 -13.76 -14.78
N ASP A 130 -2.00 -13.09 -15.80
CA ASP A 130 -1.39 -11.88 -16.34
C ASP A 130 -1.50 -10.69 -15.38
N LEU A 131 -2.64 -10.53 -14.69
CA LEU A 131 -2.82 -9.53 -13.64
C LEU A 131 -1.87 -9.76 -12.45
N ILE A 132 -1.62 -11.01 -12.06
CA ILE A 132 -0.63 -11.34 -11.03
C ILE A 132 0.76 -10.88 -11.47
N LYS A 133 1.16 -11.17 -12.72
CA LYS A 133 2.47 -10.76 -13.25
C LYS A 133 2.60 -9.25 -13.29
N GLN A 134 1.57 -8.54 -13.77
CA GLN A 134 1.55 -7.07 -13.80
C GLN A 134 1.68 -6.50 -12.39
N LYS A 135 0.92 -7.02 -11.43
CA LYS A 135 1.00 -6.61 -10.03
C LYS A 135 2.38 -6.89 -9.42
N GLN A 136 2.96 -8.06 -9.68
CA GLN A 136 4.30 -8.40 -9.20
C GLN A 136 5.40 -7.53 -9.83
N ALA A 137 5.29 -7.23 -11.12
CA ALA A 137 6.19 -6.30 -11.79
C ALA A 137 6.07 -4.90 -11.18
N PHE A 138 4.84 -4.44 -10.93
CA PHE A 138 4.55 -3.18 -10.26
C PHE A 138 5.13 -3.11 -8.84
N ASP A 139 4.98 -4.17 -8.06
CA ASP A 139 5.54 -4.27 -6.70
C ASP A 139 7.07 -4.36 -6.72
N ALA A 140 7.65 -5.05 -7.70
CA ALA A 140 9.10 -5.18 -7.87
C ALA A 140 9.75 -3.87 -8.31
N GLU A 141 9.20 -3.17 -9.30
CA GLU A 141 9.64 -1.83 -9.71
C GLU A 141 9.50 -0.81 -8.57
N ALA A 142 8.43 -0.91 -7.76
CA ALA A 142 8.29 -0.08 -6.57
C ALA A 142 9.33 -0.39 -5.48
N SER A 143 9.93 -1.58 -5.50
CA SER A 143 10.90 -2.05 -4.50
C SER A 143 12.36 -1.84 -4.92
N GLU A 144 12.64 -1.55 -6.19
CA GLU A 144 13.99 -1.19 -6.63
C GLU A 144 14.34 0.23 -6.15
N PRO A 145 15.55 0.45 -5.61
CA PRO A 145 16.05 1.79 -5.25
C PRO A 145 16.39 2.56 -6.53
N GLN A 146 15.35 2.99 -7.24
CA GLN A 146 15.45 3.94 -8.34
C GLN A 146 15.25 5.36 -7.78
N GLY A 147 15.88 6.35 -8.41
CA GLY A 147 15.71 7.75 -8.04
C GLY A 147 14.23 8.12 -8.07
N ILE A 148 13.74 8.73 -6.99
CA ILE A 148 12.40 9.30 -6.94
C ILE A 148 12.53 10.74 -7.42
N GLU A 149 11.86 11.06 -8.52
CA GLU A 149 11.71 12.44 -9.00
C GLU A 149 10.34 12.96 -8.56
N ILE A 150 10.31 14.15 -7.96
CA ILE A 150 9.08 14.80 -7.49
C ILE A 150 9.01 16.20 -8.09
N ASP A 151 8.01 16.40 -8.95
CA ASP A 151 7.78 17.64 -9.68
C ASP A 151 6.44 18.27 -9.30
N ASP A 152 6.20 19.50 -9.74
CA ASP A 152 4.88 20.12 -9.68
C ASP A 152 3.87 19.34 -10.55
N ALA A 153 2.69 19.08 -10.00
CA ALA A 153 1.60 18.45 -10.75
C ALA A 153 0.94 19.47 -11.69
N LYS A 154 1.39 19.53 -12.95
CA LYS A 154 0.93 20.55 -13.93
C LYS A 154 -0.30 20.13 -14.73
N ASP A 155 -0.47 18.84 -15.00
CA ASP A 155 -1.50 18.30 -15.89
C ASP A 155 -2.64 17.58 -15.12
N VAL A 156 -2.95 18.08 -13.92
CA VAL A 156 -4.01 17.51 -13.06
C VAL A 156 -5.39 17.85 -13.63
N SER A 157 -6.24 16.83 -13.77
CA SER A 157 -7.63 17.03 -14.21
C SER A 157 -8.42 17.87 -13.19
N GLN A 158 -9.27 18.76 -13.70
CA GLN A 158 -10.13 19.59 -12.84
C GLN A 158 -11.13 18.74 -12.07
N GLU A 159 -11.55 17.62 -12.66
CA GLU A 159 -12.42 16.63 -12.05
C GLU A 159 -11.78 16.02 -10.80
N LEU A 160 -10.50 15.64 -10.86
CA LEU A 160 -9.76 15.12 -9.72
C LEU A 160 -9.63 16.16 -8.60
N LEU A 161 -9.21 17.39 -8.94
CA LEU A 161 -9.10 18.48 -7.97
C LEU A 161 -10.43 18.81 -7.32
N THR A 162 -11.51 18.82 -8.10
CA THR A 162 -12.87 19.09 -7.61
C THR A 162 -13.33 18.00 -6.64
N ALA A 163 -13.19 16.72 -7.01
CA ALA A 163 -13.59 15.59 -6.18
C ALA A 163 -12.85 15.58 -4.83
N LEU A 164 -11.52 15.78 -4.88
CA LEU A 164 -10.69 15.86 -3.68
C LEU A 164 -11.08 17.06 -2.80
N THR A 165 -11.23 18.24 -3.38
CA THR A 165 -11.57 19.47 -2.65
C THR A 165 -12.94 19.34 -1.96
N GLN A 166 -13.96 18.81 -2.65
CA GLN A 166 -15.29 18.62 -2.08
C GLN A 166 -15.31 17.68 -0.88
N TYR A 167 -14.45 16.65 -0.87
CA TYR A 167 -14.29 15.79 0.29
C TYR A 167 -13.58 16.54 1.43
N MET A 168 -12.49 17.23 1.12
CA MET A 168 -11.69 17.95 2.12
C MET A 168 -12.45 19.08 2.81
N GLU A 169 -13.34 19.78 2.10
CA GLU A 169 -14.22 20.81 2.68
C GLU A 169 -15.20 20.24 3.71
N LYS A 170 -15.57 18.95 3.60
CA LYS A 170 -16.49 18.27 4.52
C LYS A 170 -15.75 17.62 5.68
N GLU A 171 -14.49 17.25 5.48
CA GLU A 171 -13.68 16.57 6.48
C GLU A 171 -12.94 17.58 7.37
N ALA A 172 -13.52 17.88 8.53
CA ALA A 172 -12.99 18.87 9.46
C ALA A 172 -11.56 18.57 9.94
N GLY A 173 -11.13 17.32 9.88
CA GLY A 173 -9.78 16.89 10.24
C GLY A 173 -8.69 17.36 9.26
N ILE A 174 -9.02 17.69 8.01
CA ILE A 174 -8.03 18.05 6.99
C ILE A 174 -7.77 19.56 7.01
N ARG A 175 -6.54 19.94 7.31
CA ARG A 175 -6.09 21.35 7.33
C ARG A 175 -5.53 21.81 5.99
N ALA A 176 -4.79 20.95 5.31
CA ALA A 176 -4.25 21.24 3.99
C ALA A 176 -3.92 19.97 3.20
N ALA A 177 -3.89 20.10 1.87
CA ALA A 177 -3.40 19.06 0.98
C ALA A 177 -2.57 19.67 -0.16
N TYR A 178 -1.50 18.97 -0.48
CA TYR A 178 -0.54 19.31 -1.55
C TYR A 178 -0.54 18.19 -2.56
N LEU A 179 -0.43 18.53 -3.84
CA LEU A 179 -0.38 17.56 -4.92
C LEU A 179 0.91 17.74 -5.71
N ARG A 180 1.65 16.64 -5.89
CA ARG A 180 2.88 16.57 -6.66
C ARG A 180 2.76 15.47 -7.70
N GLU A 181 3.58 15.56 -8.74
CA GLU A 181 3.83 14.44 -9.63
C GLU A 181 5.04 13.68 -9.12
N MET A 182 4.94 12.35 -9.06
CA MET A 182 6.02 11.47 -8.65
C MET A 182 6.37 10.53 -9.80
N LYS A 183 7.66 10.47 -10.13
CA LYS A 183 8.21 9.47 -11.03
C LYS A 183 9.16 8.56 -10.26
N ARG A 184 8.94 7.26 -10.37
CA ARG A 184 9.84 6.22 -9.87
C ARG A 184 10.16 5.28 -11.03
N GLY A 185 11.31 5.49 -11.65
CA GLY A 185 11.64 4.83 -12.90
C GLY A 185 10.70 5.21 -14.03
N ASN A 186 10.09 4.21 -14.66
CA ASN A 186 9.08 4.41 -15.71
C ASN A 186 7.67 4.64 -15.15
N ARG A 187 7.48 4.57 -13.83
CA ARG A 187 6.18 4.76 -13.18
C ARG A 187 5.94 6.24 -12.91
N GLN A 188 4.81 6.75 -13.38
CA GLN A 188 4.28 8.07 -13.07
C GLN A 188 3.05 7.94 -12.16
N SER A 189 2.99 8.75 -11.11
CA SER A 189 1.85 8.83 -10.20
C SER A 189 1.67 10.26 -9.68
N TYR A 190 0.50 10.53 -9.12
CA TYR A 190 0.32 11.68 -8.24
C TYR A 190 0.71 11.29 -6.81
N LEU A 191 1.39 12.20 -6.13
CA LEU A 191 1.66 12.13 -4.70
C LEU A 191 0.84 13.21 -4.00
N ILE A 192 -0.06 12.81 -3.11
CA ILE A 192 -0.79 13.73 -2.24
C ILE A 192 -0.20 13.71 -0.83
N VAL A 193 0.17 14.88 -0.35
CA VAL A 193 0.60 15.10 1.03
C VAL A 193 -0.52 15.77 1.80
N VAL A 194 -0.96 15.15 2.89
CA VAL A 194 -2.15 15.59 3.63
C VAL A 194 -1.75 16.01 5.04
N ASP A 195 -2.04 17.25 5.41
CA ASP A 195 -1.98 17.72 6.79
C ASP A 195 -3.36 17.54 7.44
N PHE A 196 -3.45 16.62 8.39
CA PHE A 196 -4.73 16.27 9.01
C PHE A 196 -4.60 15.91 10.50
N GLU A 197 -5.75 15.87 11.16
CA GLU A 197 -5.99 15.23 12.44
C GLU A 197 -7.13 14.22 12.29
N GLY A 198 -7.04 13.07 12.96
CA GLY A 198 -8.06 12.03 12.91
C GLY A 198 -7.51 10.65 12.57
N GLU A 199 -8.40 9.74 12.20
CA GLU A 199 -8.05 8.35 11.89
C GLU A 199 -7.58 8.24 10.43
N ARG A 200 -6.30 7.86 10.27
CA ARG A 200 -5.62 7.85 8.98
C ARG A 200 -6.28 6.92 7.97
N GLU A 201 -6.61 5.70 8.34
CA GLU A 201 -7.15 4.70 7.42
C GLU A 201 -8.46 5.19 6.81
N THR A 202 -9.33 5.80 7.61
CA THR A 202 -10.60 6.39 7.21
C THR A 202 -10.38 7.55 6.25
N ILE A 203 -9.55 8.52 6.62
CA ILE A 203 -9.30 9.71 5.79
C ILE A 203 -8.67 9.31 4.45
N PHE A 204 -7.65 8.46 4.48
CA PHE A 204 -6.91 8.07 3.28
C PHE A 204 -7.75 7.19 2.37
N LYS A 205 -8.58 6.32 2.94
CA LYS A 205 -9.54 5.54 2.17
C LYS A 205 -10.51 6.45 1.40
N GLN A 206 -11.08 7.46 2.06
CA GLN A 206 -12.02 8.38 1.40
C GLN A 206 -11.34 9.23 0.32
N ILE A 207 -10.10 9.68 0.56
CA ILE A 207 -9.29 10.35 -0.48
C ILE A 207 -9.12 9.43 -1.69
N ALA A 208 -8.76 8.16 -1.45
CA ALA A 208 -8.61 7.17 -2.51
C ALA A 208 -9.92 6.93 -3.27
N ASP A 209 -11.03 6.75 -2.55
CA ASP A 209 -12.36 6.50 -3.11
C ASP A 209 -12.82 7.68 -3.98
N CYS A 210 -12.54 8.93 -3.58
CA CYS A 210 -12.86 10.13 -4.37
C CYS A 210 -11.95 10.31 -5.58
N ALA A 211 -10.67 9.92 -5.48
CA ALA A 211 -9.71 10.10 -6.54
C ALA A 211 -9.83 9.03 -7.64
N ALA A 212 -10.13 7.77 -7.27
CA ALA A 212 -10.09 6.61 -8.15
C ALA A 212 -10.80 6.80 -9.51
N PRO A 213 -12.01 7.42 -9.58
CA PRO A 213 -12.69 7.63 -10.86
C PRO A 213 -12.00 8.62 -11.80
N HIS A 214 -11.07 9.44 -11.29
CA HIS A 214 -10.47 10.56 -12.02
C HIS A 214 -8.97 10.38 -12.31
N LEU A 215 -8.36 9.30 -11.80
CA LEU A 215 -6.93 9.02 -11.96
C LEU A 215 -6.57 8.42 -13.33
N HIS A 216 -7.54 7.86 -14.07
CA HIS A 216 -7.32 7.17 -15.34
C HIS A 216 -6.24 6.07 -15.20
N ASP A 217 -5.12 6.20 -15.91
CA ASP A 217 -3.98 5.28 -15.91
C ASP A 217 -2.92 5.61 -14.83
N LEU A 218 -3.09 6.72 -14.10
CA LEU A 218 -2.18 7.15 -13.04
C LEU A 218 -2.57 6.57 -11.68
N TYR A 219 -1.60 6.53 -10.77
CA TYR A 219 -1.80 6.11 -9.38
C TYR A 219 -1.82 7.32 -8.45
N LEU A 220 -2.41 7.16 -7.27
CA LEU A 220 -2.33 8.15 -6.19
C LEU A 220 -1.58 7.54 -5.01
N ASP A 221 -0.36 8.02 -4.79
CA ASP A 221 0.41 7.76 -3.59
C ASP A 221 0.04 8.79 -2.53
N MET A 222 -0.12 8.37 -1.28
CA MET A 222 -0.60 9.22 -0.19
C MET A 222 0.36 9.17 1.00
N ILE A 223 0.79 10.34 1.48
CA ILE A 223 1.60 10.45 2.68
C ILE A 223 1.05 11.53 3.62
N PRO A 224 1.13 11.32 4.95
CA PRO A 224 0.82 12.36 5.90
C PRO A 224 1.92 13.43 5.89
N MET A 225 1.55 14.66 6.24
CA MET A 225 2.45 15.81 6.32
C MET A 225 3.63 15.60 7.28
N ASP A 226 3.45 14.82 8.34
CA ASP A 226 4.48 14.53 9.35
C ASP A 226 5.52 13.50 8.90
N SER A 227 5.29 12.84 7.75
CA SER A 227 6.17 11.80 7.20
C SER A 227 6.76 12.20 5.85
N VAL A 228 6.60 13.46 5.43
CA VAL A 228 7.05 13.92 4.12
C VAL A 228 8.54 14.21 4.12
N GLY A 229 9.28 13.61 3.18
CA GLY A 229 10.73 13.86 3.04
C GLY A 229 11.09 15.33 2.80
N GLU A 230 12.35 15.66 3.07
CA GLU A 230 12.91 16.99 2.80
C GLU A 230 12.80 17.34 1.29
N GLY A 231 12.58 18.62 0.97
CA GLY A 231 12.49 19.09 -0.42
C GLY A 231 11.14 18.86 -1.12
N ILE A 232 10.32 17.89 -0.68
CA ILE A 232 9.07 17.51 -1.38
C ILE A 232 8.06 18.66 -1.47
N LEU A 233 8.03 19.55 -0.47
CA LEU A 233 7.04 20.61 -0.37
C LEU A 233 7.64 22.02 -0.36
N ASP A 234 8.95 22.19 -0.56
CA ASP A 234 9.64 23.47 -0.31
C ASP A 234 9.08 24.61 -1.16
N ASP A 235 8.74 24.32 -2.40
CA ASP A 235 8.13 25.20 -3.38
C ASP A 235 6.63 24.97 -3.59
N ALA A 236 6.07 23.90 -3.01
CA ALA A 236 4.68 23.51 -3.22
C ALA A 236 3.68 24.42 -2.49
N GLN A 237 2.65 24.84 -3.22
CA GLN A 237 1.45 25.43 -2.62
C GLN A 237 0.38 24.35 -2.40
N PRO A 238 -0.40 24.42 -1.30
CA PRO A 238 -1.50 23.51 -1.12
C PRO A 238 -2.60 23.82 -2.14
N PHE A 239 -3.17 22.79 -2.77
CA PHE A 239 -4.36 22.97 -3.62
C PHE A 239 -5.64 23.13 -2.77
N TYR A 240 -5.60 22.63 -1.53
CA TYR A 240 -6.62 22.81 -0.52
C TYR A 240 -5.98 23.26 0.79
N CYS A 241 -6.52 24.30 1.44
CA CYS A 241 -6.20 24.59 2.82
C CYS A 241 -7.34 25.36 3.52
N VAL A 242 -7.46 25.17 4.83
CA VAL A 242 -8.38 25.94 5.66
C VAL A 242 -7.92 27.39 5.80
N LYS A 243 -8.86 28.31 6.03
CA LYS A 243 -8.55 29.73 6.17
C LYS A 243 -7.58 29.97 7.33
N GLY A 244 -6.48 30.66 7.04
CA GLY A 244 -5.45 30.98 8.04
C GLY A 244 -4.45 29.84 8.28
N TYR A 245 -4.49 28.78 7.48
CA TYR A 245 -3.51 27.71 7.53
C TYR A 245 -2.07 28.26 7.44
N GLN A 246 -1.21 27.72 8.29
CA GLN A 246 0.22 27.96 8.30
C GLN A 246 0.90 26.61 8.11
N LYS A 247 1.71 26.48 7.05
CA LYS A 247 2.44 25.23 6.79
C LYS A 247 3.30 24.90 8.01
N PRO A 248 3.13 23.72 8.64
CA PRO A 248 3.94 23.34 9.78
C PRO A 248 5.42 23.24 9.38
N ILE A 249 6.30 23.56 10.31
CA ILE A 249 7.73 23.26 10.17
C ILE A 249 7.89 21.75 10.33
N ILE A 250 8.17 21.07 9.24
CA ILE A 250 8.30 19.62 9.20
C ILE A 250 9.70 19.26 9.68
N LYS A 251 9.81 18.77 10.92
CA LYS A 251 11.05 18.20 11.44
C LYS A 251 11.03 16.70 11.20
N ASN A 252 11.52 16.26 10.05
CA ASN A 252 11.60 14.84 9.77
C ASN A 252 12.63 14.15 10.65
N PRO A 253 12.30 13.01 11.28
CA PRO A 253 13.23 12.30 12.13
C PRO A 253 14.50 11.93 11.35
N SER A 254 15.67 11.99 12.00
CA SER A 254 16.88 11.45 11.37
C SER A 254 16.68 9.97 11.07
N ALA A 255 17.11 9.55 9.89
CA ALA A 255 16.89 8.18 9.41
C ALA A 255 18.14 7.58 8.76
N ALA A 256 18.39 6.30 9.07
CA ALA A 256 19.42 5.49 8.41
C ALA A 256 18.90 4.08 8.12
N ILE A 257 19.40 3.47 7.05
CA ILE A 257 19.16 2.07 6.68
C ILE A 257 20.39 1.24 7.06
N ILE A 258 20.19 0.09 7.70
CA ILE A 258 21.27 -0.88 7.97
C ILE A 258 21.54 -1.66 6.68
N GLU A 259 22.74 -1.53 6.11
CA GLU A 259 23.20 -2.25 4.92
C GLU A 259 23.89 -3.57 5.30
N ASP A 260 24.65 -3.60 6.41
CA ASP A 260 25.38 -4.78 6.87
C ASP A 260 25.64 -4.72 8.40
N ILE A 261 26.01 -5.85 9.01
CA ILE A 261 26.23 -5.97 10.47
C ILE A 261 27.46 -6.81 10.78
N PHE A 262 28.31 -6.30 11.67
CA PHE A 262 29.54 -6.96 12.11
C PHE A 262 29.56 -7.13 13.62
N ASP A 263 29.72 -8.36 14.11
CA ASP A 263 29.93 -8.60 15.54
C ASP A 263 31.29 -8.07 16.00
N LEU A 264 31.32 -7.48 17.20
CA LEU A 264 32.59 -7.21 17.87
C LEU A 264 33.20 -8.52 18.37
N LYS A 265 34.53 -8.63 18.25
CA LYS A 265 35.28 -9.83 18.69
C LYS A 265 35.14 -10.15 20.18
N ASP A 266 34.89 -9.14 21.00
CA ASP A 266 34.69 -9.31 22.44
C ASP A 266 33.26 -9.71 22.83
N GLY A 267 32.35 -9.76 21.85
CA GLY A 267 30.95 -10.15 22.02
C GLY A 267 30.10 -9.13 22.79
N LYS A 268 30.60 -7.91 23.01
CA LYS A 268 29.90 -6.89 23.81
C LYS A 268 29.00 -5.96 22.99
N GLY A 269 29.01 -6.10 21.67
CA GLY A 269 28.25 -5.26 20.76
C GLY A 269 28.41 -5.67 19.31
N CYS A 270 27.85 -4.85 18.43
CA CYS A 270 27.99 -4.97 16.99
C CYS A 270 28.20 -3.59 16.35
N VAL A 271 28.76 -3.59 15.15
CA VAL A 271 28.84 -2.41 14.28
C VAL A 271 27.83 -2.59 13.16
N LEU A 272 26.94 -1.62 13.01
CA LEU A 272 26.00 -1.51 11.92
C LEU A 272 26.63 -0.67 10.80
N ALA A 273 26.78 -1.22 9.61
CA ALA A 273 27.06 -0.41 8.43
C ALA A 273 25.76 0.24 7.99
N CYS A 274 25.70 1.57 8.07
CA CYS A 274 24.50 2.35 7.87
C CYS A 274 24.64 3.32 6.70
N TYR A 275 23.55 3.48 5.96
CA TYR A 275 23.35 4.55 5.00
C TYR A 275 22.37 5.57 5.59
N VAL A 276 22.90 6.71 6.03
CA VAL A 276 22.15 7.84 6.57
C VAL A 276 21.49 8.58 5.41
N ILE A 277 20.16 8.63 5.43
CA ILE A 277 19.34 9.15 4.34
C ILE A 277 18.63 10.46 4.69
N GLN A 278 18.57 10.81 5.98
CA GLN A 278 17.89 12.01 6.43
C GLN A 278 18.51 12.55 7.71
N GLU A 279 18.77 13.86 7.74
CA GLU A 279 19.41 14.58 8.84
C GLU A 279 20.67 13.83 9.31
N GLY A 280 20.90 13.71 10.62
CA GLY A 280 22.08 13.07 11.14
C GLY A 280 21.94 12.50 12.53
N PHE A 281 22.95 11.72 12.89
CA PHE A 281 23.07 11.04 14.16
C PHE A 281 24.31 11.52 14.89
N ALA A 282 24.23 11.56 16.21
CA ALA A 282 25.31 11.88 17.12
C ALA A 282 25.54 10.72 18.10
N VAL A 283 26.76 10.63 18.61
CA VAL A 283 27.08 9.71 19.71
C VAL A 283 26.22 10.09 20.92
N GLY A 284 25.57 9.08 21.51
CA GLY A 284 24.64 9.23 22.62
C GLY A 284 23.16 9.35 22.22
N ASP A 285 22.84 9.47 20.93
CA ASP A 285 21.46 9.48 20.48
C ASP A 285 20.77 8.14 20.82
N GLU A 286 19.56 8.23 21.37
CA GLU A 286 18.63 7.10 21.46
C GLU A 286 17.82 7.01 20.17
N VAL A 287 17.81 5.84 19.54
CA VAL A 287 17.16 5.60 18.25
C VAL A 287 16.27 4.37 18.31
N ASP A 288 15.13 4.46 17.63
CA ASP A 288 14.24 3.34 17.41
C ASP A 288 14.76 2.49 16.25
N VAL A 289 14.90 1.19 16.49
CA VAL A 289 15.12 0.18 15.45
C VAL A 289 13.74 -0.24 14.94
N ILE A 290 13.47 0.00 13.67
CA ILE A 290 12.19 -0.32 13.04
C ILE A 290 12.37 -1.27 11.87
N THR A 291 11.36 -2.09 11.61
CA THR A 291 11.35 -2.96 10.42
C THR A 291 11.17 -2.15 9.14
N ALA A 292 11.49 -2.75 7.99
CA ALA A 292 11.22 -2.14 6.68
C ALA A 292 9.73 -1.77 6.47
N GLN A 293 8.83 -2.41 7.21
CA GLN A 293 7.39 -2.16 7.21
C GLN A 293 6.95 -1.09 8.23
N GLY A 294 7.89 -0.42 8.90
CA GLY A 294 7.63 0.66 9.86
C GLY A 294 7.20 0.20 11.25
N ARG A 295 7.34 -1.09 11.60
CA ARG A 295 6.98 -1.59 12.93
C ARG A 295 8.15 -1.38 13.90
N PRO A 296 7.93 -0.76 15.08
CA PRO A 296 8.95 -0.69 16.12
C PRO A 296 9.39 -2.08 16.56
N ALA A 297 10.71 -2.30 16.62
CA ALA A 297 11.29 -3.53 17.15
C ALA A 297 11.78 -3.30 18.58
N PHE A 298 12.77 -2.42 18.75
CA PHE A 298 13.37 -2.08 20.03
C PHE A 298 14.18 -0.78 19.90
N LYS A 299 14.68 -0.26 21.02
CA LYS A 299 15.51 0.94 21.06
C LYS A 299 16.96 0.60 21.31
N VAL A 300 17.85 1.41 20.76
CA VAL A 300 19.29 1.34 21.01
C VAL A 300 19.85 2.75 21.22
N THR A 301 21.02 2.83 21.85
CA THR A 301 21.80 4.07 21.90
C THR A 301 22.94 3.95 20.88
N ILE A 302 23.44 5.08 20.38
CA ILE A 302 24.62 5.12 19.51
C ILE A 302 25.89 5.35 20.36
N GLN A 303 26.83 4.41 20.33
CA GLN A 303 28.02 4.44 21.21
C GLN A 303 29.24 5.05 20.52
N ALA A 304 29.37 4.83 19.22
CA ALA A 304 30.39 5.48 18.40
C ALA A 304 29.92 5.53 16.95
N ILE A 305 30.43 6.50 16.21
CA ILE A 305 30.20 6.64 14.77
C ILE A 305 31.56 6.66 14.09
N GLU A 306 31.68 5.93 12.99
CA GLU A 306 32.88 5.85 12.17
C GLU A 306 32.58 6.21 10.72
N VAL A 307 33.38 7.08 10.14
CA VAL A 307 33.29 7.51 8.74
C VAL A 307 34.68 7.41 8.14
N GLN A 308 34.83 6.64 7.05
CA GLN A 308 36.11 6.48 6.35
C GLN A 308 37.27 6.13 7.33
N ASP A 309 37.05 5.14 8.19
CA ASP A 309 37.99 4.67 9.21
C ASP A 309 38.36 5.69 10.31
N MET A 310 37.61 6.79 10.43
CA MET A 310 37.77 7.81 11.47
C MET A 310 36.57 7.87 12.41
N ARG A 311 36.83 7.87 13.73
CA ARG A 311 35.79 8.14 14.73
C ARG A 311 35.35 9.59 14.68
N VAL A 312 34.04 9.81 14.61
CA VAL A 312 33.40 11.12 14.59
C VAL A 312 32.34 11.22 15.70
N GLN A 313 32.03 12.44 16.13
CA GLN A 313 30.99 12.69 17.14
C GLN A 313 29.58 12.71 16.54
N ASN A 314 29.47 13.00 15.25
CA ASN A 314 28.22 13.01 14.51
C ASN A 314 28.46 12.68 13.03
N VAL A 315 27.38 12.30 12.36
CA VAL A 315 27.28 12.10 10.91
C VAL A 315 26.02 12.79 10.43
N GLN A 316 26.06 13.37 9.23
CA GLN A 316 24.93 14.03 8.58
C GLN A 316 24.76 13.46 7.17
N ALA A 317 23.51 13.34 6.73
CA ALA A 317 23.18 13.05 5.34
C ALA A 317 23.64 14.24 4.47
N GLY A 318 24.38 13.95 3.40
CA GLY A 318 24.56 14.90 2.30
C GLY A 318 23.48 14.70 1.22
N GLY A 319 23.57 15.43 0.11
CA GLY A 319 22.63 15.30 -1.02
C GLY A 319 22.58 13.89 -1.66
N ASN A 320 23.59 13.05 -1.44
CA ASN A 320 23.62 11.65 -1.87
C ASN A 320 23.56 10.67 -0.68
N GLY A 321 23.07 11.11 0.49
CA GLY A 321 23.18 10.38 1.76
C GLY A 321 24.62 10.24 2.25
N MET A 322 24.83 9.49 3.33
CA MET A 322 26.15 9.29 3.92
C MET A 322 26.30 7.89 4.51
N ARG A 323 27.40 7.20 4.18
CA ARG A 323 27.72 5.89 4.78
C ARG A 323 28.58 6.04 6.03
N CYS A 324 28.23 5.33 7.09
CA CYS A 324 28.99 5.27 8.33
C CYS A 324 28.88 3.89 9.00
N GLY A 325 29.82 3.58 9.89
CA GLY A 325 29.68 2.52 10.88
C GLY A 325 29.09 3.10 12.17
N ILE A 326 28.07 2.46 12.73
CA ILE A 326 27.44 2.82 13.99
C ILE A 326 27.66 1.68 14.98
N LEU A 327 28.40 1.95 16.06
CA LEU A 327 28.61 0.99 17.14
C LEU A 327 27.41 0.99 18.09
N ILE A 328 26.88 -0.21 18.35
CA ILE A 328 25.86 -0.48 19.34
C ILE A 328 26.42 -1.48 20.36
N GLU A 329 26.40 -1.10 21.64
CA GLU A 329 26.79 -2.00 22.74
C GLU A 329 25.57 -2.65 23.39
N GLY A 330 25.75 -3.83 23.98
CA GLY A 330 24.67 -4.56 24.69
C GLY A 330 23.71 -5.34 23.78
N HIS A 331 23.85 -5.22 22.47
CA HIS A 331 23.09 -5.95 21.46
C HIS A 331 24.02 -6.78 20.56
N LYS A 332 23.55 -7.94 20.11
CA LYS A 332 24.27 -8.86 19.23
C LYS A 332 23.85 -8.67 17.77
N ALA A 333 24.73 -9.02 16.83
CA ALA A 333 24.41 -8.86 15.40
C ALA A 333 23.15 -9.61 14.96
N ASN A 334 22.84 -10.76 15.58
CA ASN A 334 21.66 -11.57 15.23
C ASN A 334 20.31 -10.96 15.65
N GLU A 335 20.32 -9.86 16.41
CA GLU A 335 19.13 -9.05 16.69
C GLU A 335 18.79 -8.11 15.53
N PHE A 336 19.72 -7.95 14.57
CA PHE A 336 19.61 -7.07 13.42
C PHE A 336 19.63 -7.86 12.10
N TYR A 337 19.17 -7.21 11.03
CA TYR A 337 19.33 -7.69 9.66
C TYR A 337 19.35 -6.49 8.70
N ALA A 338 19.97 -6.68 7.54
CA ALA A 338 20.02 -5.66 6.51
C ALA A 338 18.59 -5.25 6.06
N GLY A 339 18.34 -3.96 5.97
CA GLY A 339 17.02 -3.38 5.64
C GLY A 339 16.23 -2.89 6.86
N LEU A 340 16.64 -3.19 8.09
CA LEU A 340 16.17 -2.47 9.27
C LEU A 340 16.55 -0.98 9.18
N ARG A 341 15.77 -0.12 9.84
CA ARG A 341 16.05 1.32 9.90
C ARG A 341 16.28 1.78 11.33
N LEU A 342 17.16 2.77 11.46
CA LEU A 342 17.33 3.55 12.68
C LEU A 342 16.58 4.87 12.51
N LEU A 343 15.71 5.20 13.46
CA LEU A 343 14.99 6.46 13.49
C LEU A 343 15.26 7.21 14.78
N LYS A 344 15.60 8.49 14.67
CA LYS A 344 15.69 9.41 15.80
C LYS A 344 14.56 10.42 15.72
N ALA A 345 13.66 10.42 16.69
CA ALA A 345 12.65 11.46 16.79
C ALA A 345 13.32 12.83 16.98
N ASN A 346 12.91 13.82 16.20
CA ASN A 346 13.36 15.19 16.40
C ASN A 346 12.51 15.82 17.52
N HIS A 347 13.16 16.24 18.61
CA HIS A 347 12.51 17.05 19.64
C HIS A 347 12.31 18.51 19.19
#